data_AF-A0A256BMY3-F1
#
_entry.id   AF-A0A256BMY3-F1
#
_cell.length_a   1.000
_cell.length_b   1.000
_cell.length_c   1.000
_cell.angle_alpha   90.00
_cell.angle_beta   90.00
_cell.angle_gamma   90.00
#
_symmetry.space_group_name_H-M   'P 1'
#
loop_
_entity.id
_entity.type
_entity.pdbx_description
1 polymer ?
#
loop_
_entity_poly.entity_id
_entity_poly.type
_entity_poly.pdbx_seq_one_letter_code
_entity_poly.pdbx_strand_id
1 'polypeptide(L)'
;MHMTLGLSESTLENALHELLAGDLIKKNVNNQYTRAVEFVFPKTIISGYEAKLTDFNKAFYQAKGNRNYVDYSYLVFPMKKAQSVKKNKRNLIEKNGIGLIGVERDKSVQLIRPLKINKMKNHIRLLNLTKASVLGTENLLKGDDSSYEFC
;
A
#
# COMPACT_ATOMS: atom_id res chain seq x y z
N MET A 1 -22.63 -16.97 11.55
CA MET A 1 -21.55 -16.06 11.10
C MET A 1 -21.99 -15.07 10.01
N HIS A 2 -22.97 -15.38 9.15
CA HIS A 2 -23.43 -14.46 8.08
C HIS A 2 -23.96 -13.09 8.55
N MET A 3 -24.65 -13.02 9.70
CA MET A 3 -25.35 -11.78 10.12
C MET A 3 -24.46 -10.72 10.77
N THR A 4 -23.23 -11.02 11.16
CA THR A 4 -22.49 -10.14 12.10
C THR A 4 -21.49 -9.20 11.43
N LEU A 5 -21.12 -9.44 10.17
CA LEU A 5 -20.02 -8.73 9.51
C LEU A 5 -20.46 -7.79 8.37
N GLY A 6 -21.73 -7.84 7.94
CA GLY A 6 -22.24 -7.00 6.85
C GLY A 6 -21.59 -7.25 5.49
N LEU A 7 -21.01 -8.44 5.27
CA LEU A 7 -20.35 -8.83 4.02
C LEU A 7 -21.30 -9.68 3.17
N SER A 8 -21.19 -9.57 1.84
CA SER A 8 -21.84 -10.53 0.94
C SER A 8 -21.20 -11.91 1.07
N GLU A 9 -21.95 -12.96 0.73
CA GLU A 9 -21.47 -14.34 0.73
C GLU A 9 -20.22 -14.51 -0.14
N SER A 10 -20.25 -13.97 -1.36
CA SER A 10 -19.09 -13.95 -2.26
C SER A 10 -17.86 -13.24 -1.69
N THR A 11 -18.06 -12.15 -0.94
CA THR A 11 -16.95 -11.43 -0.30
C THR A 11 -16.35 -12.25 0.84
N LEU A 12 -17.20 -12.96 1.59
CA LEU A 12 -16.77 -13.84 2.67
C LEU A 12 -16.02 -15.06 2.11
N GLU A 13 -16.52 -15.70 1.06
CA GLU A 13 -15.87 -16.83 0.41
C GLU A 13 -14.50 -16.47 -0.15
N ASN A 14 -14.41 -15.34 -0.86
CA ASN A 14 -13.14 -14.84 -1.38
C ASN A 14 -12.15 -14.55 -0.24
N ALA A 15 -12.60 -13.91 0.84
CA ALA A 15 -11.75 -13.64 2.00
C ALA A 15 -11.27 -14.94 2.68
N LEU A 16 -12.13 -15.94 2.84
CA LEU A 16 -11.74 -17.23 3.40
C LEU A 16 -10.75 -17.97 2.51
N HIS A 17 -10.94 -17.91 1.19
CA HIS A 17 -10.01 -18.47 0.21
C HIS A 17 -8.62 -17.81 0.29
N GLU A 18 -8.57 -16.48 0.33
CA GLU A 18 -7.30 -15.73 0.49
C GLU A 18 -6.60 -16.06 1.81
N LEU A 19 -7.35 -16.17 2.91
CA LEU A 19 -6.81 -16.49 4.23
C LEU A 19 -6.27 -17.93 4.30
N LEU A 20 -6.91 -18.89 3.62
CA LEU A 20 -6.41 -20.26 3.49
C LEU A 20 -5.14 -20.31 2.64
N ALA A 21 -5.15 -19.65 1.49
CA ALA A 21 -3.99 -19.60 0.58
C ALA A 21 -2.75 -18.94 1.23
N GLY A 22 -2.96 -18.02 2.17
CA GLY A 22 -1.89 -17.38 2.94
C GLY A 22 -1.48 -18.11 4.22
N ASP A 23 -1.95 -19.33 4.47
CA ASP A 23 -1.70 -20.11 5.71
C ASP A 23 -2.08 -19.36 7.01
N LEU A 24 -3.02 -18.41 6.95
CA LEU A 24 -3.45 -17.59 8.08
C LEU A 24 -4.55 -18.27 8.92
N ILE A 25 -5.34 -19.11 8.27
CA ILE A 25 -6.36 -19.94 8.90
C ILE A 25 -6.22 -21.39 8.43
N LYS A 26 -6.65 -22.34 9.26
CA LYS A 26 -6.75 -23.75 8.91
C LYS A 26 -8.21 -24.17 8.96
N LYS A 27 -8.65 -24.89 7.93
CA LYS A 27 -9.97 -25.51 7.88
C LYS A 27 -9.88 -26.93 8.44
N ASN A 28 -10.67 -27.25 9.45
CA ASN A 28 -10.73 -28.61 9.98
C ASN A 28 -11.70 -29.50 9.16
N VAL A 29 -11.69 -30.79 9.45
CA VAL A 29 -12.57 -31.79 8.79
C VAL A 29 -14.07 -31.50 8.97
N ASN A 30 -14.45 -30.70 9.97
CA ASN A 30 -15.83 -30.31 10.26
C ASN A 30 -16.23 -28.98 9.59
N ASN A 31 -15.48 -28.52 8.58
CA ASN A 31 -15.67 -27.22 7.91
C ASN A 31 -15.56 -25.99 8.83
N GLN A 32 -14.92 -26.10 9.99
CA GLN A 32 -14.66 -24.97 10.89
C GLN A 32 -13.28 -24.38 10.62
N TYR A 33 -13.16 -23.06 10.79
CA TYR A 33 -11.92 -22.34 10.58
C TYR A 33 -11.26 -22.02 11.93
N THR A 34 -9.98 -22.33 12.06
CA THR A 34 -9.14 -21.99 13.21
C THR A 34 -8.01 -21.08 12.76
N ARG A 35 -7.57 -20.14 13.60
CA ARG A 35 -6.40 -19.31 13.28
C ARG A 35 -5.15 -20.18 13.32
N ALA A 36 -4.30 -20.11 12.29
CA ALA A 36 -2.93 -20.60 12.40
C ALA A 36 -2.17 -19.62 13.32
N VAL A 37 -1.90 -20.01 14.57
CA VAL A 37 -1.70 -19.02 15.66
C VAL A 37 -0.35 -18.30 15.60
N GLU A 38 0.58 -18.64 14.71
CA GLU A 38 1.91 -18.01 14.63
C GLU A 38 2.07 -16.94 13.53
N PHE A 39 0.99 -16.28 13.11
CA PHE A 39 1.12 -15.14 12.20
C PHE A 39 1.67 -13.91 12.94
N VAL A 40 2.97 -13.66 12.78
CA VAL A 40 3.59 -12.37 13.07
C VAL A 40 3.49 -11.53 11.81
N PHE A 41 2.84 -10.36 11.91
CA PHE A 41 2.84 -9.42 10.80
C PHE A 41 4.29 -9.14 10.39
N PRO A 42 4.68 -9.35 9.13
CA PRO A 42 5.97 -8.87 8.67
C PRO A 42 6.05 -7.36 8.94
N LYS A 43 7.25 -6.87 9.28
CA LYS A 43 7.53 -5.44 9.45
C LYS A 43 7.47 -4.76 8.07
N THR A 44 6.28 -4.65 7.51
CA THR A 44 6.05 -4.10 6.17
C THR A 44 5.83 -2.60 6.25
N ILE A 45 6.38 -1.87 5.28
CA ILE A 45 6.09 -0.46 5.08
C ILE A 45 5.26 -0.34 3.82
N ILE A 46 4.07 0.23 3.94
CA ILE A 46 3.17 0.47 2.82
C ILE A 46 3.30 1.94 2.42
N SER A 47 3.77 2.21 1.20
CA SER A 47 3.90 3.57 0.67
C SER A 47 2.93 3.79 -0.48
N GLY A 48 2.14 4.86 -0.41
CA GLY A 48 1.23 5.28 -1.48
C GLY A 48 1.87 6.37 -2.34
N TYR A 49 1.85 6.19 -3.66
CA TYR A 49 2.40 7.15 -4.63
C TYR A 49 1.29 7.63 -5.57
N GLU A 50 1.01 8.94 -5.54
CA GLU A 50 0.08 9.57 -6.47
C GLU A 50 0.86 10.30 -7.56
N ALA A 51 1.08 9.62 -8.70
CA ALA A 51 1.81 10.17 -9.83
C ALA A 51 0.90 10.97 -10.76
N LYS A 52 1.32 12.19 -11.12
CA LYS A 52 0.66 13.04 -12.12
C LYS A 52 1.69 13.83 -12.94
N LEU A 53 1.32 14.20 -14.17
CA LEU A 53 2.12 15.12 -14.98
C LEU A 53 1.98 16.57 -14.50
N THR A 54 0.76 17.01 -14.17
CA THR A 54 0.47 18.45 -13.97
C THR A 54 -0.54 18.77 -12.86
N ASP A 55 -1.59 17.96 -12.67
CA ASP A 55 -2.71 18.30 -11.77
C ASP A 55 -2.36 18.08 -10.28
N PHE A 56 -1.90 19.16 -9.64
CA PHE A 56 -1.55 19.16 -8.22
C PHE A 56 -2.75 18.96 -7.30
N ASN A 57 -3.88 19.61 -7.58
CA ASN A 57 -5.01 19.62 -6.65
C ASN A 57 -5.60 18.22 -6.54
N LYS A 58 -5.84 17.56 -7.69
CA LYS A 58 -6.35 16.19 -7.72
C LYS A 58 -5.38 15.23 -7.01
N ALA A 59 -4.09 15.31 -7.33
CA ALA A 59 -3.08 14.48 -6.69
C ALA A 59 -3.05 14.67 -5.17
N PHE A 60 -3.13 15.93 -4.71
CA PHE A 60 -3.09 16.28 -3.29
C PHE A 60 -4.28 15.69 -2.53
N TYR A 61 -5.50 15.83 -3.04
CA TYR A 61 -6.68 15.29 -2.36
C TYR A 61 -6.70 13.75 -2.37
N GLN A 62 -6.22 13.11 -3.44
CA GLN A 62 -6.06 11.66 -3.50
C GLN A 62 -5.01 11.17 -2.50
N ALA A 63 -3.82 11.76 -2.49
CA ALA A 63 -2.75 11.43 -1.54
C ALA A 63 -3.17 11.66 -0.07
N LYS A 64 -3.94 12.73 0.19
CA LYS A 64 -4.49 13.04 1.52
C LYS A 64 -5.52 12.00 1.97
N GLY A 65 -6.45 11.61 1.10
CA GLY A 65 -7.46 10.58 1.41
C GLY A 65 -6.83 9.20 1.63
N ASN A 66 -5.87 8.83 0.77
CA ASN A 66 -5.19 7.55 0.84
C ASN A 66 -4.28 7.39 2.06
N ARG A 67 -3.89 8.50 2.70
CA ARG A 67 -3.01 8.50 3.88
C ARG A 67 -3.50 7.58 5.00
N ASN A 68 -4.81 7.41 5.14
CA ASN A 68 -5.41 6.52 6.15
C ASN A 68 -5.13 5.02 5.93
N TYR A 69 -4.61 4.64 4.76
CA TYR A 69 -4.41 3.26 4.34
C TYR A 69 -2.94 2.93 4.02
N VAL A 70 -2.02 3.89 4.23
CA VAL A 70 -0.58 3.75 3.95
C VAL A 70 0.26 4.26 5.12
N ASP A 71 1.47 3.74 5.29
CA ASP A 71 2.43 4.23 6.28
C ASP A 71 3.01 5.59 5.84
N TYR A 72 3.29 5.74 4.54
CA TYR A 72 3.75 6.98 3.92
C TYR A 72 2.92 7.31 2.68
N SER A 73 2.63 8.60 2.47
CA SER A 73 1.92 9.08 1.28
C SER A 73 2.78 10.09 0.54
N TYR A 74 2.90 9.94 -0.76
CA TYR A 74 3.76 10.73 -1.63
C TYR A 74 2.99 11.29 -2.83
N LEU A 75 3.30 12.54 -3.15
CA LEU A 75 3.06 13.13 -4.46
C LEU A 75 4.26 12.86 -5.36
N VAL A 76 4.01 12.44 -6.59
CA VAL A 76 5.07 12.18 -7.58
C VAL A 76 4.81 12.99 -8.85
N PHE A 77 5.77 13.81 -9.25
CA PHE A 77 5.69 14.66 -10.44
C PHE A 77 7.01 14.65 -11.22
N PRO A 78 6.99 14.94 -12.54
CA PRO A 78 8.20 15.27 -13.28
C PRO A 78 8.99 16.36 -12.57
N MET A 79 10.32 16.27 -12.55
CA MET A 79 11.21 17.10 -11.71
C MET A 79 10.90 18.59 -11.78
N LYS A 80 10.75 19.14 -13.00
CA LYS A 80 10.39 20.56 -13.21
C LYS A 80 9.10 20.96 -12.51
N LYS A 81 8.07 20.11 -12.57
CA LYS A 81 6.79 20.35 -11.89
C LYS A 81 6.94 20.16 -10.39
N ALA A 82 7.66 19.14 -9.94
CA ALA A 82 7.89 18.86 -8.53
C ALA A 82 8.61 20.04 -7.84
N GLN A 83 9.63 20.63 -8.48
CA GLN A 83 10.31 21.83 -8.00
C GLN A 83 9.37 23.04 -7.88
N SER A 84 8.51 23.25 -8.88
CA SER A 84 7.48 24.30 -8.84
C SER A 84 6.47 24.07 -7.70
N VAL A 85 6.01 22.82 -7.52
CA VAL A 85 5.13 22.44 -6.41
C VAL A 85 5.81 22.67 -5.07
N LYS A 86 7.07 22.27 -4.92
CA LYS A 86 7.87 22.53 -3.70
C LYS A 86 7.92 24.02 -3.41
N LYS A 87 8.27 24.86 -4.39
CA LYS A 87 8.37 26.31 -4.21
C LYS A 87 7.05 26.93 -3.73
N ASN A 88 5.93 26.48 -4.30
CA ASN A 88 4.64 27.16 -4.11
C ASN A 88 3.72 26.54 -3.04
N LYS A 89 3.91 25.26 -2.70
CA LYS A 89 2.94 24.47 -1.91
C LYS A 89 3.58 23.67 -0.77
N ARG A 90 4.86 23.88 -0.46
CA ARG A 90 5.59 23.16 0.60
C ARG A 90 4.84 23.11 1.93
N ASN A 91 4.43 24.26 2.46
CA ASN A 91 3.77 24.34 3.77
C ASN A 91 2.47 23.52 3.82
N LEU A 92 1.69 23.52 2.72
CA LEU A 92 0.47 22.74 2.61
C LEU A 92 0.77 21.23 2.65
N ILE A 93 1.80 20.80 1.92
CA ILE A 93 2.23 19.40 1.84
C ILE A 93 2.74 18.92 3.21
N GLU A 94 3.67 19.66 3.82
CA GLU A 94 4.26 19.33 5.12
C GLU A 94 3.22 19.30 6.24
N LYS A 95 2.29 20.27 6.29
CA LYS A 95 1.20 20.31 7.29
C LYS A 95 0.28 19.08 7.21
N ASN A 96 0.16 18.46 6.03
CA ASN A 96 -0.64 17.24 5.85
C ASN A 96 0.22 15.96 5.96
N GLY A 97 1.53 16.09 6.23
CA GLY A 97 2.45 14.96 6.40
C GLY A 97 2.68 14.16 5.12
N ILE A 98 2.53 14.78 3.95
CA ILE A 98 2.68 14.15 2.64
C ILE A 98 4.10 14.42 2.12
N GLY A 99 4.71 13.44 1.45
CA GLY A 99 6.00 13.57 0.80
C GLY A 99 5.88 14.10 -0.63
N LEU A 100 6.97 14.61 -1.19
CA LEU A 100 7.04 15.03 -2.59
C LEU A 100 8.29 14.45 -3.23
N ILE A 101 8.10 13.74 -4.34
CA ILE A 101 9.17 13.15 -5.14
C ILE A 101 9.15 13.79 -6.53
N GLY A 102 10.31 14.27 -6.97
CA GLY A 102 10.56 14.66 -8.35
C GLY A 102 11.19 13.50 -9.11
N VAL A 103 10.69 13.20 -10.31
CA VAL A 103 11.24 12.14 -11.17
C VAL A 103 11.79 12.71 -12.47
N GLU A 104 12.93 12.17 -12.90
CA GLU A 104 13.47 12.27 -14.26
C GLU A 104 13.59 10.86 -14.84
N ARG A 105 14.10 10.72 -16.07
CA ARG A 105 14.14 9.43 -16.78
C ARG A 105 14.95 8.36 -16.03
N ASP A 106 16.00 8.78 -15.33
CA ASP A 106 17.04 7.93 -14.74
C ASP A 106 17.16 8.09 -13.22
N LYS A 107 16.43 9.05 -12.62
CA LYS A 107 16.52 9.29 -11.18
C LYS A 107 15.21 9.77 -10.58
N SER A 108 15.09 9.54 -9.29
CA SER A 108 14.07 10.14 -8.45
C SER A 108 14.71 10.87 -7.26
N VAL A 109 14.12 11.98 -6.83
CA VAL A 109 14.63 12.78 -5.71
C VAL A 109 13.49 13.10 -4.77
N GLN A 110 13.64 12.72 -3.50
CA GLN A 110 12.71 13.14 -2.46
C GLN A 110 12.96 14.62 -2.13
N LEU A 111 12.03 15.47 -2.55
CA LEU A 111 12.08 16.91 -2.36
C LEU A 111 11.49 17.37 -1.02
N ILE A 112 10.53 16.61 -0.48
CA ILE A 112 9.91 16.79 0.84
C ILE A 112 9.75 15.41 1.48
N ARG A 113 10.16 15.27 2.74
CA ARG A 113 10.04 14.03 3.51
C ARG A 113 8.61 13.87 4.03
N PRO A 114 7.97 12.69 3.90
CA PRO A 114 6.64 12.44 4.47
C PRO A 114 6.71 12.23 5.99
N LEU A 115 5.54 12.28 6.64
CA LEU A 115 5.35 11.86 8.03
C LEU A 115 4.67 10.50 8.08
N LYS A 116 5.31 9.55 8.79
CA LYS A 116 4.76 8.21 9.01
C LYS A 116 3.44 8.28 9.78
N ILE A 117 2.42 7.55 9.33
CA ILE A 117 1.23 7.30 10.13
C ILE A 117 1.45 6.07 11.02
N ASN A 118 1.29 6.22 12.33
CA ASN A 118 1.49 5.13 13.31
C ASN A 118 0.23 4.29 13.61
N LYS A 119 -0.92 4.56 12.98
CA LYS A 119 -2.21 3.93 13.32
C LYS A 119 -2.98 3.38 12.12
N MET A 120 -2.30 2.73 11.17
CA MET A 120 -3.04 1.94 10.17
C MET A 120 -3.68 0.72 10.85
N LYS A 121 -4.96 0.45 10.58
CA LYS A 121 -5.66 -0.71 11.15
C LYS A 121 -5.07 -2.02 10.61
N ASN A 122 -4.92 -3.03 11.46
CA ASN A 122 -4.29 -4.31 11.09
C ASN A 122 -4.97 -5.03 9.90
N HIS A 123 -6.30 -4.95 9.78
CA HIS A 123 -6.99 -5.55 8.63
C HIS A 123 -6.64 -4.87 7.30
N ILE A 124 -6.36 -3.57 7.30
CA ILE A 124 -5.89 -2.85 6.10
C ILE A 124 -4.48 -3.31 5.73
N ARG A 125 -3.62 -3.52 6.74
CA ARG A 125 -2.27 -4.06 6.52
C ARG A 125 -2.35 -5.46 5.91
N LEU A 126 -3.23 -6.31 6.44
CA LEU A 126 -3.41 -7.67 5.93
C LEU A 126 -3.86 -7.68 4.46
N LEU A 127 -4.87 -6.87 4.12
CA LEU A 127 -5.36 -6.75 2.75
C LEU A 127 -4.30 -6.26 1.76
N ASN A 128 -3.42 -5.34 2.18
CA ASN A 128 -2.32 -4.89 1.32
C ASN A 128 -1.26 -5.98 1.15
N LEU A 129 -1.00 -6.79 2.19
CA LEU A 129 -0.07 -7.91 2.11
C LEU A 129 -0.59 -9.01 1.20
N THR A 130 -1.87 -9.40 1.31
CA THR A 130 -2.45 -10.42 0.43
C THR A 130 -2.42 -9.98 -1.03
N LYS A 131 -2.75 -8.71 -1.32
CA LYS A 131 -2.63 -8.15 -2.68
C LYS A 131 -1.18 -8.20 -3.20
N ALA A 132 -0.21 -7.83 -2.37
CA ALA A 132 1.20 -7.88 -2.75
C ALA A 132 1.69 -9.31 -2.97
N SER A 133 1.27 -10.28 -2.14
CA SER A 133 1.66 -11.68 -2.31
C SER A 133 1.03 -12.29 -3.57
N VAL A 134 -0.22 -11.97 -3.88
CA VAL A 134 -0.89 -12.42 -5.12
C VAL A 134 -0.18 -11.86 -6.37
N LEU A 135 0.22 -10.59 -6.36
CA LEU A 135 1.02 -9.99 -7.43
C LEU A 135 2.44 -10.58 -7.51
N GLY A 136 3.02 -10.98 -6.37
CA GLY A 136 4.32 -11.64 -6.30
C GLY A 136 4.30 -13.10 -6.76
N THR A 137 3.18 -13.82 -6.57
CA THR A 137 3.05 -15.22 -7.00
C THR A 137 3.02 -15.40 -8.52
N GLU A 138 2.64 -14.38 -9.29
CA GLU A 138 2.77 -14.43 -10.75
C GLU A 138 4.25 -14.36 -11.22
N ASN A 139 5.12 -13.73 -10.42
CA ASN A 139 6.56 -13.60 -10.70
C ASN A 139 7.41 -14.71 -10.06
N LEU A 140 6.90 -15.43 -9.04
CA LEU A 140 7.58 -16.59 -8.46
C LEU A 140 7.36 -17.88 -9.27
N LEU A 141 6.30 -17.94 -10.10
CA LEU A 141 6.03 -19.06 -11.01
C LEU A 141 6.69 -18.89 -12.39
N LYS A 142 7.27 -17.73 -12.67
CA LYS A 142 8.21 -17.53 -13.77
C LYS A 142 9.59 -17.37 -13.17
N GLY A 143 10.23 -18.50 -12.92
CA GLY A 143 11.67 -18.51 -12.71
C GLY A 143 12.32 -17.94 -13.96
N ASP A 144 12.71 -16.67 -13.89
CA ASP A 144 13.85 -16.13 -14.61
C ASP A 144 14.40 -14.96 -13.78
N ASP A 145 15.71 -15.06 -13.53
CA ASP A 145 16.51 -14.13 -12.78
C ASP A 145 16.23 -12.67 -13.13
N SER A 146 15.88 -11.86 -12.14
CA SER A 146 16.24 -10.44 -12.18
C SER A 146 16.57 -9.94 -10.77
N SER A 147 17.86 -10.00 -10.48
CA SER A 147 18.49 -9.15 -9.48
C SER A 147 18.15 -7.69 -9.77
N TYR A 148 17.46 -7.03 -8.85
CA TYR A 148 17.43 -5.57 -8.79
C TYR A 148 18.07 -5.14 -7.48
N GLU A 149 19.38 -4.85 -7.56
CA GLU A 149 20.06 -4.01 -6.57
C GLU A 149 19.60 -2.57 -6.77
N PHE A 150 19.17 -1.93 -5.68
CA PHE A 150 18.97 -0.48 -5.64
C PHE A 150 20.27 0.17 -5.17
N CYS A 151 20.98 0.81 -6.11
CA CYS A 151 21.97 1.87 -5.83
C CYS A 151 21.26 3.22 -5.68
#